data_AF-A0AAU9L5W7-F1
#
_entry.id   AF-A0AAU9L5W7-F1
#
_cell.length_a   1.000
_cell.length_b   1.000
_cell.length_c   1.000
_cell.angle_alpha   90.00
_cell.angle_beta   90.00
_cell.angle_gamma   90.00
#
_symmetry.space_group_name_H-M   'P 1'
#
loop_
_entity.id
_entity.type
_entity.pdbx_description
1 polymer ?
#
loop_
_entity_poly.entity_id
_entity_poly.type
_entity_poly.pdbx_seq_one_letter_code
_entity_poly.pdbx_strand_id
1 'polypeptide(L)'
;MRVVEELAMTENFKGGLASVFKGEYVGAYMDVQYYMLKNMAQILDSAHSKIENGEAEDFTLVANILRMLEMVQMPYVAEDITAFLVDPKDANLPTQELVSSDDKSDEEEENAFFTVGAKRKAGSDSKPKKTKENRGLRSVKQHQHTFSLAWIALLRHKLPQASYQKVLVKMPDEIMPHLVNPLLLADFLTDSYSIGGVTSLLALNSLFILIQDYNFDLPDFYTKLYALLDDPSLYSAKQRDRFFGLLNLFLSSTHLPAYMVAAFAKRLSRRALTAEPGAILFILPMVYNLILRHKECLQLIHRTGAFTAAEQAAKRREELSSSTAVDAAANQLSNKTKEIILKDGHDPFVNDELDPVKCNALQTSLWELYTMKYHYNADVAVKARMFEEQLRHQFVDVNMSMEITYKSLFDKQLKRKEKGNVSLAYQTCNALFLNGVNGDECESMDEKSVFAQVFEL
;
A
#
# COMPACT_ATOMS: atom_id res chain seq x y z
N MET A 1 -27.90 26.04 -8.46
CA MET A 1 -27.26 26.58 -7.25
C MET A 1 -28.10 26.37 -5.99
N ARG A 2 -29.16 27.14 -5.73
CA ARG A 2 -29.93 27.09 -4.44
C ARG A 2 -30.39 25.70 -3.99
N VAL A 3 -30.88 24.86 -4.90
CA VAL A 3 -31.33 23.49 -4.54
C VAL A 3 -30.16 22.64 -4.01
N VAL A 4 -28.98 22.74 -4.63
CA VAL A 4 -27.79 21.99 -4.20
C VAL A 4 -27.27 22.53 -2.86
N GLU A 5 -27.35 23.84 -2.65
CA GLU A 5 -26.98 24.49 -1.39
C GLU A 5 -27.88 24.04 -0.23
N GLU A 6 -29.20 24.06 -0.41
CA GLU A 6 -30.16 23.58 0.59
C GLU A 6 -29.94 22.09 0.90
N LEU A 7 -29.74 21.26 -0.13
CA LEU A 7 -29.43 19.84 0.06
C LEU A 7 -28.10 19.63 0.81
N ALA A 8 -27.11 20.48 0.57
CA ALA A 8 -25.83 20.42 1.26
C ALA A 8 -25.95 20.86 2.73
N MET A 9 -26.77 21.85 3.04
CA MET A 9 -27.02 22.34 4.40
C MET A 9 -28.03 21.49 5.21
N THR A 10 -28.69 20.53 4.56
CA THR A 10 -29.69 19.69 5.24
C THR A 10 -29.03 18.79 6.31
N GLU A 11 -29.49 18.88 7.56
CA GLU A 11 -28.90 18.12 8.68
C GLU A 11 -28.93 16.58 8.48
N ASN A 12 -29.94 16.06 7.78
CA ASN A 12 -30.15 14.62 7.55
C ASN A 12 -30.22 14.23 6.07
N PHE A 13 -29.19 14.56 5.28
CA PHE A 13 -29.04 14.01 3.94
C PHE A 13 -28.59 12.53 3.98
N LYS A 14 -29.51 11.64 4.41
CA LYS A 14 -29.30 10.19 4.53
C LYS A 14 -30.57 9.41 4.17
N GLY A 15 -30.42 8.12 3.89
CA GLY A 15 -31.53 7.19 3.70
C GLY A 15 -32.31 7.44 2.40
N GLY A 16 -33.64 7.56 2.53
CA GLY A 16 -34.54 7.63 1.38
C GLY A 16 -34.28 8.82 0.45
N LEU A 17 -34.10 10.03 1.00
CA LEU A 17 -33.88 11.23 0.19
C LEU A 17 -32.61 11.12 -0.67
N ALA A 18 -31.51 10.68 -0.07
CA ALA A 18 -30.23 10.47 -0.75
C ALA A 18 -30.34 9.37 -1.83
N SER A 19 -31.10 8.31 -1.56
CA SER A 19 -31.31 7.21 -2.51
C SER A 19 -32.16 7.63 -3.71
N VAL A 20 -33.25 8.37 -3.46
CA VAL A 20 -34.12 8.91 -4.51
C VAL A 20 -33.35 9.90 -5.38
N PHE A 21 -32.63 10.83 -4.75
CA PHE A 21 -31.81 11.80 -5.47
C PHE A 21 -30.73 11.12 -6.33
N LYS A 22 -30.05 10.09 -5.79
CA LYS A 22 -29.09 9.30 -6.55
C LYS A 22 -29.74 8.59 -7.73
N GLY A 23 -30.84 7.87 -7.52
CA GLY A 23 -31.43 6.99 -8.53
C GLY A 23 -32.22 7.73 -9.60
N GLU A 24 -33.10 8.64 -9.21
CA GLU A 24 -34.04 9.31 -10.12
C GLU A 24 -33.43 10.51 -10.84
N TYR A 25 -32.37 11.10 -10.27
CA TYR A 25 -31.77 12.32 -10.82
C TYR A 25 -30.29 12.14 -11.21
N VAL A 26 -29.40 11.97 -10.23
CA VAL A 26 -27.93 11.99 -10.48
C VAL A 26 -27.50 10.85 -11.40
N GLY A 27 -27.97 9.63 -11.14
CA GLY A 27 -27.65 8.46 -11.97
C GLY A 27 -28.47 8.37 -13.25
N ALA A 28 -29.57 9.13 -13.37
CA ALA A 28 -30.45 9.10 -14.54
C ALA A 28 -30.10 10.15 -15.59
N TYR A 29 -29.56 11.30 -15.19
CA TYR A 29 -29.40 12.46 -16.05
C TYR A 29 -28.01 13.12 -15.95
N MET A 30 -27.31 13.20 -17.08
CA MET A 30 -25.92 13.69 -17.15
C MET A 30 -25.79 15.21 -17.02
N ASP A 31 -26.77 15.97 -17.49
CA ASP A 31 -26.84 17.42 -17.28
C ASP A 31 -27.02 17.76 -15.80
N VAL A 32 -27.88 17.02 -15.09
CA VAL A 32 -28.06 17.21 -13.65
C VAL A 32 -26.75 16.97 -12.92
N GLN A 33 -26.06 15.87 -13.22
CA GLN A 33 -24.74 15.56 -12.67
C GLN A 33 -23.71 16.69 -12.95
N TYR A 34 -23.64 17.17 -14.19
CA TYR A 34 -22.72 18.23 -14.58
C TYR A 34 -22.96 19.54 -13.83
N TYR A 35 -24.20 20.03 -13.82
CA TYR A 35 -24.53 21.27 -13.14
C TYR A 35 -24.45 21.13 -11.62
N MET A 36 -24.72 19.95 -11.08
CA MET A 36 -24.51 19.64 -9.67
C MET A 36 -23.03 19.78 -9.30
N LEU A 37 -22.10 19.15 -10.04
CA LEU A 37 -20.66 19.29 -9.84
C LEU A 37 -20.20 20.75 -9.91
N LYS A 38 -20.64 21.49 -10.93
CA LYS A 38 -20.32 22.91 -11.08
C LYS A 38 -20.83 23.75 -9.90
N ASN A 39 -22.07 23.53 -9.45
CA ASN A 39 -22.62 24.23 -8.29
C ASN A 39 -21.88 23.85 -7.00
N MET A 40 -21.51 22.58 -6.81
CA MET A 40 -20.76 22.13 -5.62
C MET A 40 -19.39 22.81 -5.53
N ALA A 41 -18.65 22.90 -6.64
CA ALA A 41 -17.38 23.62 -6.68
C ALA A 41 -17.53 25.08 -6.24
N GLN A 42 -18.51 25.80 -6.79
CA GLN A 42 -18.80 27.19 -6.42
C GLN A 42 -19.19 27.36 -4.94
N ILE A 43 -20.01 26.44 -4.41
CA ILE A 43 -20.41 26.46 -3.00
C ILE A 43 -19.20 26.24 -2.10
N LEU A 44 -18.34 25.27 -2.42
CA LEU A 44 -17.14 24.96 -1.65
C LEU A 44 -16.10 26.09 -1.68
N ASP A 45 -15.90 26.74 -2.82
CA ASP A 45 -15.01 27.91 -2.92
C ASP A 45 -15.56 29.11 -2.12
N SER A 46 -16.88 29.31 -2.15
CA SER A 46 -17.52 30.35 -1.33
C SER A 46 -17.40 30.06 0.17
N ALA A 47 -17.50 28.78 0.57
CA ALA A 47 -17.30 28.35 1.95
C ALA A 47 -15.83 28.52 2.38
N HIS A 48 -14.87 28.20 1.50
CA HIS A 48 -13.44 28.39 1.78
C HIS A 48 -13.11 29.87 2.00
N SER A 49 -13.66 30.75 1.16
CA SER A 49 -13.49 32.20 1.30
C SER A 49 -14.05 32.72 2.63
N LYS A 50 -15.15 32.14 3.13
CA LYS A 50 -15.71 32.46 4.45
C LYS A 50 -14.81 32.01 5.59
N ILE A 51 -14.19 30.84 5.47
CA ILE A 51 -13.23 30.31 6.46
C ILE A 51 -11.99 31.20 6.55
N GLU A 52 -11.46 31.66 5.41
CA GLU A 52 -10.34 32.63 5.39
C GLU A 52 -10.69 33.94 6.12
N ASN A 53 -11.97 34.33 6.10
CA ASN A 53 -12.48 35.51 6.80
C ASN A 53 -12.79 35.26 8.29
N GLY A 54 -12.48 34.07 8.83
CA GLY A 54 -12.57 33.74 10.25
C GLY A 54 -13.88 33.08 10.69
N GLU A 55 -14.75 32.66 9.75
CA GLU A 55 -15.95 31.89 10.07
C GLU A 55 -15.62 30.41 10.35
N ALA A 56 -16.44 29.76 11.18
CA ALA A 56 -16.25 28.34 11.52
C ALA A 56 -16.56 27.43 10.32
N GLU A 57 -15.78 26.36 10.16
CA GLU A 57 -16.00 25.32 9.16
C GLU A 57 -17.32 24.58 9.40
N ASP A 58 -18.18 24.55 8.40
CA ASP A 58 -19.43 23.79 8.45
C ASP A 58 -19.21 22.34 8.00
N PHE A 59 -18.90 21.48 8.98
CA PHE A 59 -18.66 20.06 8.74
C PHE A 59 -19.87 19.33 8.14
N THR A 60 -21.09 19.83 8.34
CA THR A 60 -22.30 19.19 7.80
C THR A 60 -22.38 19.36 6.29
N LEU A 61 -22.09 20.57 5.82
CA LEU A 61 -22.00 20.92 4.40
C LEU A 61 -20.96 20.04 3.69
N VAL A 62 -19.73 19.98 4.23
CA VAL A 62 -18.65 19.19 3.62
C VAL A 62 -19.00 17.69 3.59
N ALA A 63 -19.60 17.16 4.66
CA ALA A 63 -19.99 15.76 4.72
C ALA A 63 -21.12 15.40 3.72
N ASN A 64 -22.08 16.29 3.50
CA ASN A 64 -23.16 16.09 2.55
C ASN A 64 -22.67 16.22 1.11
N ILE A 65 -21.80 17.19 0.82
CA ILE A 65 -21.19 17.33 -0.50
C ILE A 65 -20.31 16.12 -0.82
N LEU A 66 -19.56 15.59 0.15
CA LEU A 66 -18.82 14.34 -0.05
C LEU A 66 -19.76 13.17 -0.42
N ARG A 67 -20.89 13.00 0.29
CA ARG A 67 -21.89 11.96 -0.05
C ARG A 67 -22.43 12.14 -1.46
N MET A 68 -22.69 13.38 -1.85
CA MET A 68 -23.15 13.75 -3.18
C MET A 68 -22.12 13.43 -4.27
N LEU A 69 -20.83 13.71 -4.02
CA LEU A 69 -19.74 13.33 -4.92
C LEU A 69 -19.61 11.80 -5.05
N GLU A 70 -19.83 11.05 -3.98
CA GLU A 70 -19.87 9.58 -4.03
C GLU A 70 -21.05 9.00 -4.83
N MET A 71 -22.05 9.81 -5.20
CA MET A 71 -23.17 9.37 -6.04
C MET A 71 -22.86 9.43 -7.54
N VAL A 72 -21.85 10.23 -7.91
CA VAL A 72 -21.50 10.56 -9.30
C VAL A 72 -20.87 9.34 -9.97
N GLN A 73 -21.38 8.98 -11.15
CA GLN A 73 -20.77 7.97 -12.01
C GLN A 73 -20.22 8.67 -13.25
N MET A 74 -18.91 8.65 -13.41
CA MET A 74 -18.26 9.34 -14.52
C MET A 74 -18.33 8.49 -15.80
N PRO A 75 -18.69 9.11 -16.95
CA PRO A 75 -18.72 8.40 -18.22
C PRO A 75 -17.29 8.14 -18.70
N TYR A 76 -17.04 6.96 -19.26
CA TYR A 76 -15.74 6.61 -19.84
C TYR A 76 -15.70 6.97 -21.33
N VAL A 77 -16.85 6.87 -22.01
CA VAL A 77 -16.99 7.13 -23.44
C VAL A 77 -18.06 8.19 -23.68
N ALA A 78 -17.90 8.98 -24.75
CA ALA A 78 -18.90 9.98 -25.13
C ALA A 78 -20.28 9.38 -25.48
N GLU A 79 -20.30 8.10 -25.85
CA GLU A 79 -21.51 7.32 -26.13
C GLU A 79 -22.32 7.02 -24.86
N ASP A 80 -21.69 7.06 -23.68
CA ASP A 80 -22.39 6.87 -22.40
C ASP A 80 -23.25 8.10 -22.05
N ILE A 81 -22.98 9.25 -22.68
CA ILE A 81 -23.68 10.52 -22.45
C ILE A 81 -24.96 10.56 -23.29
N THR A 82 -25.99 9.83 -22.86
CA THR A 82 -27.24 9.66 -23.62
C THR A 82 -28.44 10.37 -23.01
N ALA A 83 -28.57 10.39 -21.68
CA ALA A 83 -29.75 10.88 -20.99
C ALA A 83 -29.55 12.30 -20.44
N PHE A 84 -30.40 13.22 -20.90
CA PHE A 84 -30.48 14.59 -20.41
C PHE A 84 -31.89 14.87 -19.87
N LEU A 85 -31.98 15.53 -18.71
CA LEU A 85 -33.26 15.98 -18.19
C LEU A 85 -33.80 17.14 -19.05
N VAL A 86 -32.90 18.00 -19.51
CA VAL A 86 -33.19 19.08 -20.45
C VAL A 86 -32.18 19.02 -21.59
N ASP A 87 -32.69 18.81 -22.81
CA ASP A 87 -31.84 18.74 -23.99
C ASP A 87 -31.01 20.03 -24.17
N PRO A 88 -29.66 19.91 -24.25
CA PRO A 88 -28.81 21.07 -24.43
C PRO A 88 -29.07 21.69 -25.80
N LYS A 89 -29.47 22.97 -25.82
CA LYS A 89 -29.45 23.77 -27.04
C LYS A 89 -27.98 24.09 -27.35
N ASP A 90 -27.47 23.60 -28.47
CA ASP A 90 -26.07 23.74 -28.94
C ASP A 90 -25.52 25.19 -29.01
N ALA A 91 -26.34 26.21 -28.73
CA ALA A 91 -26.05 27.63 -28.94
C ALA A 91 -25.61 28.43 -27.70
N ASN A 92 -25.75 27.91 -26.47
CA ASN A 92 -25.66 28.74 -25.25
C ASN A 92 -24.71 28.24 -24.15
N LEU A 93 -23.55 27.64 -24.49
CA LEU A 93 -22.45 27.59 -23.52
C LEU A 93 -21.57 28.84 -23.70
N PRO A 94 -21.26 29.59 -22.63
CA PRO A 94 -20.34 30.71 -22.69
C PRO A 94 -19.00 30.26 -23.28
N THR A 95 -18.56 30.93 -24.34
CA THR A 95 -17.27 30.70 -25.03
C THR A 95 -16.05 30.81 -24.11
N GLN A 96 -16.24 31.34 -22.90
CA GLN A 96 -15.21 31.52 -21.86
C GLN A 96 -14.98 30.27 -20.99
N GLU A 97 -15.82 29.23 -21.12
CA GLU A 97 -15.73 27.97 -20.34
C GLU A 97 -15.31 26.76 -21.21
N LEU A 98 -14.93 26.99 -22.46
CA LEU A 98 -14.40 25.96 -23.35
C LEU A 98 -12.93 25.72 -22.98
N VAL A 99 -12.61 24.54 -22.46
CA VAL A 99 -11.25 24.02 -22.49
C VAL A 99 -10.85 23.96 -23.97
N SER A 100 -9.89 24.78 -24.39
CA SER A 100 -9.40 24.80 -25.76
C SER A 100 -8.86 23.42 -26.08
N SER A 101 -9.46 22.74 -27.05
CA SER A 101 -8.93 21.50 -27.61
C SER A 101 -7.75 21.75 -28.57
N ASP A 102 -7.00 22.82 -28.35
CA ASP A 102 -5.75 23.09 -29.07
C ASP A 102 -4.63 22.31 -28.40
N ASP A 103 -4.75 20.98 -28.47
CA ASP A 103 -3.64 20.05 -28.32
C ASP A 103 -3.79 19.02 -29.45
N LYS A 104 -3.48 19.49 -30.65
CA LYS A 104 -3.31 18.68 -31.86
C LYS A 104 -1.85 18.65 -32.29
N SER A 105 -0.92 18.54 -31.34
CA SER A 105 0.48 18.25 -31.67
C SER A 105 1.01 16.93 -31.12
N ASP A 106 0.40 16.32 -30.09
CA ASP A 106 1.16 15.29 -29.33
C ASP A 106 0.56 13.87 -29.37
N GLU A 107 -0.60 13.63 -30.00
CA GLU A 107 -1.20 12.28 -30.08
C GLU A 107 -0.75 11.45 -31.31
N GLU A 108 0.06 12.00 -32.24
CA GLU A 108 0.53 11.27 -33.43
C GLU A 108 1.92 10.62 -33.29
N GLU A 109 2.71 10.92 -32.25
CA GLU A 109 4.09 10.40 -32.14
C GLU A 109 4.24 9.05 -31.40
N GLU A 110 3.29 8.61 -30.57
CA GLU A 110 3.47 7.36 -29.81
C GLU A 110 3.04 6.07 -30.53
N ASN A 111 2.29 6.16 -31.65
CA ASN A 111 1.82 4.97 -32.38
C ASN A 111 2.59 4.68 -33.68
N ALA A 112 3.77 5.28 -33.89
CA ALA A 112 4.54 5.17 -35.13
C ALA A 112 5.77 4.23 -35.06
N PHE A 113 5.86 3.31 -34.09
CA PHE A 113 7.00 2.37 -34.00
C PHE A 113 6.80 0.97 -34.60
N PHE A 114 5.67 0.67 -35.25
CA PHE A 114 5.52 -0.59 -35.99
C PHE A 114 4.80 -0.38 -37.32
N THR A 115 5.57 -0.23 -38.40
CA THR A 115 5.43 -0.91 -39.71
C THR A 115 6.10 -0.09 -40.82
N VAL A 116 7.26 -0.56 -41.31
CA VAL A 116 7.94 -0.03 -42.49
C VAL A 116 7.47 -0.83 -43.72
N GLY A 117 6.93 -0.16 -44.74
CA GLY A 117 6.59 -0.87 -45.99
C GLY A 117 5.79 -0.11 -47.07
N ALA A 118 6.41 0.89 -47.68
CA ALA A 118 6.30 1.26 -49.11
C ALA A 118 4.99 1.85 -49.74
N LYS A 119 5.26 2.95 -50.46
CA LYS A 119 4.71 3.45 -51.75
C LYS A 119 3.53 4.43 -51.76
N ARG A 120 3.92 5.66 -52.14
CA ARG A 120 3.16 6.83 -52.59
C ARG A 120 2.21 6.53 -53.77
N LYS A 121 1.04 7.18 -53.77
CA LYS A 121 0.41 7.75 -54.98
C LYS A 121 -0.49 8.93 -54.63
N ALA A 122 -0.35 9.99 -55.43
CA ALA A 122 -1.09 11.24 -55.36
C ALA A 122 -2.48 11.13 -56.02
N GLY A 123 -3.44 11.94 -55.58
CA GLY A 123 -4.65 12.23 -56.35
C GLY A 123 -5.87 12.71 -55.56
N SER A 124 -6.28 13.95 -55.87
CA SER A 124 -7.62 14.56 -55.81
C SER A 124 -8.27 14.94 -54.46
N ASP A 125 -8.41 16.26 -54.31
CA ASP A 125 -9.56 17.01 -53.79
C ASP A 125 -10.75 16.18 -53.29
N SER A 126 -10.94 16.18 -51.97
CA SER A 126 -12.29 16.10 -51.40
C SER A 126 -12.37 16.96 -50.14
N LYS A 127 -13.36 17.86 -50.16
CA LYS A 127 -13.74 18.85 -49.14
C LYS A 127 -13.64 18.30 -47.70
N PRO A 128 -13.28 19.12 -46.70
CA PRO A 128 -13.22 18.64 -45.32
C PRO A 128 -14.64 18.28 -44.86
N LYS A 129 -14.88 17.00 -44.61
CA LYS A 129 -16.01 16.54 -43.80
C LYS A 129 -15.82 17.13 -42.41
N LYS A 130 -16.63 18.13 -42.06
CA LYS A 130 -16.81 18.58 -40.67
C LYS A 130 -17.37 17.40 -39.87
N THR A 131 -16.52 16.64 -39.21
CA THR A 131 -16.93 15.84 -38.06
C THR A 131 -17.50 16.82 -37.04
N LYS A 132 -18.79 16.65 -36.69
CA LYS A 132 -19.40 17.39 -35.59
C LYS A 132 -18.66 16.99 -34.32
N GLU A 133 -17.69 17.80 -33.90
CA GLU A 133 -17.10 17.70 -32.58
C GLU A 133 -18.22 17.79 -31.55
N ASN A 134 -18.28 16.85 -30.62
CA ASN A 134 -19.19 16.89 -29.48
C ASN A 134 -18.83 18.11 -28.62
N ARG A 135 -19.47 19.25 -28.90
CA ARG A 135 -19.28 20.50 -28.16
C ARG A 135 -20.23 20.55 -26.97
N GLY A 136 -19.77 21.14 -25.88
CA GLY A 136 -20.58 21.33 -24.66
C GLY A 136 -20.75 20.06 -23.82
N LEU A 137 -21.92 19.93 -23.18
CA LEU A 137 -22.32 18.85 -22.27
C LEU A 137 -22.15 17.41 -22.80
N ARG A 138 -21.89 17.24 -24.11
CA ARG A 138 -21.61 15.97 -24.78
C ARG A 138 -20.12 15.59 -24.78
N SER A 139 -19.24 16.45 -24.26
CA SER A 139 -17.80 16.21 -24.16
C SER A 139 -17.42 15.61 -22.81
N VAL A 140 -16.78 14.44 -22.82
CA VAL A 140 -16.28 13.78 -21.60
C VAL A 140 -15.27 14.67 -20.86
N LYS A 141 -14.38 15.37 -21.60
CA LYS A 141 -13.37 16.27 -21.02
C LYS A 141 -14.01 17.40 -20.18
N GLN A 142 -15.20 17.89 -20.56
CA GLN A 142 -15.90 18.92 -19.78
C GLN A 142 -16.45 18.38 -18.45
N HIS A 143 -16.98 17.15 -18.45
CA HIS A 143 -17.41 16.48 -17.22
C HIS A 143 -16.21 16.18 -16.31
N GLN A 144 -15.08 15.71 -16.87
CA GLN A 144 -13.86 15.50 -16.11
C GLN A 144 -13.33 16.79 -15.48
N HIS A 145 -13.42 17.91 -16.19
CA HIS A 145 -13.01 19.22 -15.68
C HIS A 145 -13.91 19.71 -14.54
N THR A 146 -15.23 19.60 -14.64
CA THR A 146 -16.11 19.99 -13.52
C THR A 146 -15.97 19.04 -12.33
N PHE A 147 -15.73 17.76 -12.59
CA PHE A 147 -15.42 16.76 -11.57
C PHE A 147 -14.12 17.09 -10.83
N SER A 148 -13.05 17.43 -11.55
CA SER A 148 -11.77 17.78 -10.93
C SER A 148 -11.88 19.05 -10.08
N LEU A 149 -12.56 20.09 -10.58
CA LEU A 149 -12.80 21.30 -9.80
C LEU A 149 -13.57 21.02 -8.50
N ALA A 150 -14.63 20.21 -8.56
CA ALA A 150 -15.42 19.88 -7.38
C ALA A 150 -14.62 19.08 -6.34
N TRP A 151 -13.81 18.11 -6.76
CA TRP A 151 -12.96 17.33 -5.85
C TRP A 151 -11.83 18.15 -5.25
N ILE A 152 -11.13 18.96 -6.05
CA ILE A 152 -10.07 19.84 -5.54
C ILE A 152 -10.65 20.84 -4.54
N ALA A 153 -11.80 21.44 -4.85
CA ALA A 153 -12.47 22.35 -3.92
C ALA A 153 -12.87 21.63 -2.62
N LEU A 154 -13.30 20.37 -2.67
CA LEU A 154 -13.65 19.59 -1.48
C LEU A 154 -12.42 19.31 -0.61
N LEU A 155 -11.32 18.86 -1.23
CA LEU A 155 -10.10 18.44 -0.53
C LEU A 155 -9.36 19.61 0.16
N ARG A 156 -9.69 20.86 -0.18
CA ARG A 156 -9.22 22.05 0.54
C ARG A 156 -9.83 22.20 1.94
N HIS A 157 -11.01 21.63 2.18
CA HIS A 157 -11.69 21.68 3.48
C HIS A 157 -11.24 20.54 4.39
N LYS A 158 -11.29 20.76 5.71
CA LYS A 158 -10.95 19.70 6.67
C LYS A 158 -12.02 18.62 6.70
N LEU A 159 -11.60 17.38 6.46
CA LEU A 159 -12.47 16.20 6.50
C LEU A 159 -12.34 15.46 7.84
N PRO A 160 -13.46 14.99 8.42
CA PRO A 160 -13.39 14.07 9.56
C PRO A 160 -12.58 12.81 9.21
N GLN A 161 -11.82 12.28 10.18
CA GLN A 161 -10.87 11.17 9.96
C GLN A 161 -11.49 9.95 9.24
N ALA A 162 -12.72 9.57 9.59
CA ALA A 162 -13.42 8.45 8.97
C ALA A 162 -13.79 8.70 7.50
N SER A 163 -14.14 9.94 7.14
CA SER A 163 -14.42 10.34 5.76
C SER A 163 -13.14 10.46 4.95
N TYR A 164 -12.10 11.02 5.55
CA TYR A 164 -10.79 11.17 4.96
C TYR A 164 -10.18 9.83 4.53
N GLN A 165 -10.20 8.83 5.43
CA GLN A 165 -9.75 7.48 5.10
C GLN A 165 -10.56 6.86 3.96
N LYS A 166 -11.89 6.99 3.97
CA LYS A 166 -12.74 6.46 2.87
C LYS A 166 -12.40 7.08 1.52
N VAL A 167 -12.11 8.38 1.48
CA VAL A 167 -11.69 9.07 0.26
C VAL A 167 -10.36 8.50 -0.24
N LEU A 168 -9.35 8.36 0.62
CA LEU A 168 -8.04 7.79 0.23
C LEU A 168 -8.15 6.36 -0.31
N VAL A 169 -9.06 5.53 0.22
CA VAL A 169 -9.29 4.15 -0.26
C VAL A 169 -9.77 4.13 -1.71
N LYS A 170 -10.67 5.05 -2.06
CA LYS A 170 -11.30 5.17 -3.38
C LYS A 170 -10.49 5.99 -4.36
N MET A 171 -9.56 6.81 -3.85
CA MET A 171 -8.77 7.73 -4.65
C MET A 171 -8.06 7.10 -5.86
N PRO A 172 -7.33 5.98 -5.74
CA PRO A 172 -6.60 5.42 -6.88
C PRO A 172 -7.53 4.84 -7.97
N ASP A 173 -8.62 4.19 -7.57
CA ASP A 173 -9.48 3.42 -8.49
C ASP A 173 -10.65 4.25 -9.05
N GLU A 174 -11.25 5.14 -8.25
CA GLU A 174 -12.49 5.87 -8.58
C GLU A 174 -12.28 7.37 -8.83
N ILE A 175 -11.24 8.00 -8.27
CA ILE A 175 -11.07 9.47 -8.34
C ILE A 175 -10.01 9.85 -9.38
N MET A 176 -8.78 9.35 -9.21
CA MET A 176 -7.63 9.72 -10.04
C MET A 176 -7.84 9.54 -11.55
N PRO A 177 -8.46 8.44 -12.04
CA PRO A 177 -8.65 8.23 -13.48
C PRO A 177 -9.57 9.27 -14.15
N HIS A 178 -10.38 9.99 -13.37
CA HIS A 178 -11.35 10.96 -13.88
C HIS A 178 -10.92 12.41 -13.69
N LEU A 179 -9.74 12.66 -13.09
CA LEU A 179 -9.20 14.01 -12.95
C LEU A 179 -8.46 14.43 -14.22
N VAL A 180 -8.66 15.66 -14.66
CA VAL A 180 -7.94 16.24 -15.82
C VAL A 180 -6.44 16.34 -15.55
N ASN A 181 -6.05 16.70 -14.32
CA ASN A 181 -4.65 16.77 -13.91
C ASN A 181 -4.48 16.21 -12.48
N PRO A 182 -4.14 14.92 -12.33
CA PRO A 182 -3.92 14.30 -11.03
C PRO A 182 -2.74 14.85 -10.23
N LEU A 183 -1.77 15.52 -10.87
CA LEU A 183 -0.60 16.10 -10.19
C LEU A 183 -0.98 17.15 -9.14
N LEU A 184 -2.15 17.78 -9.27
CA LEU A 184 -2.68 18.73 -8.28
C LEU A 184 -2.94 18.08 -6.91
N LEU A 185 -3.04 16.75 -6.85
CA LEU A 185 -3.19 16.01 -5.59
C LEU A 185 -1.85 15.68 -4.93
N ALA A 186 -0.71 15.96 -5.56
CA ALA A 186 0.60 15.55 -5.07
C ALA A 186 0.91 16.11 -3.67
N ASP A 187 0.66 17.39 -3.43
CA ASP A 187 0.88 18.04 -2.13
C ASP A 187 -0.02 17.41 -1.07
N PHE A 188 -1.32 17.27 -1.38
CA PHE A 188 -2.30 16.63 -0.50
C PHE A 188 -1.88 15.19 -0.14
N LEU A 189 -1.45 14.39 -1.11
CA LEU A 189 -1.03 13.01 -0.90
C LEU A 189 0.29 12.91 -0.14
N THR A 190 1.22 13.84 -0.36
CA THR A 190 2.48 13.91 0.37
C THR A 190 2.24 14.28 1.83
N ASP A 191 1.35 15.23 2.10
CA ASP A 191 0.92 15.57 3.44
C ASP A 191 0.20 14.39 4.10
N SER A 192 -0.73 13.74 3.38
CA SER A 192 -1.43 12.52 3.84
C SER A 192 -0.45 11.42 4.23
N TYR A 193 0.62 11.26 3.45
CA TYR A 193 1.67 10.27 3.68
C TYR A 193 2.56 10.63 4.88
N SER A 194 2.76 11.91 5.16
CA SER A 194 3.56 12.37 6.31
C SER A 194 2.85 12.20 7.67
N ILE A 195 1.52 12.06 7.70
CA ILE A 195 0.72 11.92 8.94
C ILE A 195 1.08 10.64 9.73
N GLY A 196 1.43 9.56 9.04
CA GLY A 196 1.76 8.26 9.65
C GLY A 196 0.57 7.31 9.81
N GLY A 197 0.85 6.05 10.15
CA GLY A 197 -0.15 5.03 10.44
C GLY A 197 -1.00 4.60 9.23
N VAL A 198 -2.28 4.32 9.48
CA VAL A 198 -3.20 3.79 8.45
C VAL A 198 -3.41 4.79 7.32
N THR A 199 -3.39 6.10 7.61
CA THR A 199 -3.58 7.14 6.60
C THR A 199 -2.48 7.13 5.54
N SER A 200 -1.22 7.02 5.96
CA SER A 200 -0.07 6.93 5.05
C SER A 200 -0.11 5.69 4.17
N LEU A 201 -0.59 4.58 4.73
CA LEU A 201 -0.78 3.34 3.99
C LEU A 201 -1.80 3.49 2.86
N LEU A 202 -2.90 4.21 3.10
CA LEU A 202 -3.92 4.47 2.11
C LEU A 202 -3.42 5.43 1.01
N ALA A 203 -2.71 6.48 1.41
CA ALA A 203 -2.17 7.48 0.49
C ALA A 203 -1.08 6.90 -0.44
N LEU A 204 -0.32 5.90 0.03
CA LEU A 204 0.79 5.31 -0.72
C LEU A 204 0.38 4.75 -2.09
N ASN A 205 -0.82 4.19 -2.21
CA ASN A 205 -1.28 3.65 -3.50
C ASN A 205 -1.50 4.76 -4.54
N SER A 206 -2.17 5.84 -4.12
CA SER A 206 -2.38 7.01 -4.98
C SER A 206 -1.06 7.72 -5.31
N LEU A 207 -0.16 7.81 -4.33
CA LEU A 207 1.17 8.37 -4.56
C LEU A 207 1.99 7.54 -5.55
N PHE A 208 1.86 6.21 -5.49
CA PHE A 208 2.51 5.30 -6.44
C PHE A 208 2.05 5.53 -7.87
N ILE A 209 0.74 5.74 -8.10
CA ILE A 209 0.21 6.07 -9.43
C ILE A 209 0.80 7.39 -9.93
N LEU A 210 0.94 8.40 -9.06
CA LEU A 210 1.61 9.65 -9.45
C LEU A 210 3.09 9.43 -9.82
N ILE A 211 3.80 8.58 -9.07
CA ILE A 211 5.20 8.23 -9.35
C ILE A 211 5.31 7.48 -10.69
N GLN A 212 4.44 6.50 -10.93
CA GLN A 212 4.51 5.62 -12.10
C GLN A 212 4.05 6.29 -13.39
N ASP A 213 2.89 6.95 -13.37
CA ASP A 213 2.23 7.42 -14.60
C ASP A 213 2.55 8.89 -14.89
N TYR A 214 2.85 9.69 -13.85
CA TYR A 214 3.10 11.13 -13.97
C TYR A 214 4.54 11.54 -13.63
N ASN A 215 5.44 10.57 -13.43
CA ASN A 215 6.85 10.78 -13.07
C ASN A 215 7.03 11.72 -11.85
N PHE A 216 6.14 11.62 -10.87
CA PHE A 216 6.25 12.41 -9.64
C PHE A 216 7.40 11.87 -8.78
N ASP A 217 8.36 12.73 -8.41
CA ASP A 217 9.49 12.35 -7.58
C ASP A 217 9.23 12.63 -6.09
N LEU A 218 9.17 11.55 -5.28
CA LEU A 218 9.13 11.67 -3.82
C LEU A 218 10.56 11.59 -3.23
N PRO A 219 11.03 12.63 -2.53
CA PRO A 219 12.33 12.58 -1.88
C PRO A 219 12.36 11.53 -0.76
N ASP A 220 13.49 10.83 -0.65
CA ASP A 220 13.77 9.81 0.37
C ASP A 220 12.68 8.75 0.52
N PHE A 221 12.09 8.32 -0.59
CA PHE A 221 10.99 7.35 -0.63
C PHE A 221 11.22 6.12 0.26
N TYR A 222 12.39 5.47 0.15
CA TYR A 222 12.68 4.24 0.89
C TYR A 222 12.89 4.44 2.40
N THR A 223 13.37 5.61 2.83
CA THR A 223 13.55 5.87 4.27
C THR A 223 12.18 6.05 4.94
N LYS A 224 11.27 6.79 4.30
CA LYS A 224 9.88 6.93 4.76
C LYS A 224 9.14 5.59 4.73
N LEU A 225 9.34 4.79 3.67
CA LEU A 225 8.76 3.45 3.58
C LEU A 225 9.28 2.52 4.68
N TYR A 226 10.57 2.62 5.02
CA TYR A 226 11.18 1.85 6.11
C TYR A 226 10.63 2.27 7.48
N ALA A 227 10.45 3.58 7.70
CA ALA A 227 9.84 4.12 8.91
C ALA A 227 8.38 3.65 9.08
N LEU A 228 7.61 3.61 7.99
CA LEU A 228 6.21 3.17 8.01
C LEU A 228 6.02 1.70 8.44
N LEU A 229 7.01 0.83 8.17
CA LEU A 229 6.98 -0.56 8.63
C LEU A 229 7.13 -0.71 10.16
N ASP A 230 7.52 0.35 10.85
CA ASP A 230 7.64 0.33 12.30
C ASP A 230 6.26 0.33 13.00
N ASP A 231 5.23 0.88 12.35
CA ASP A 231 3.91 1.02 12.94
C ASP A 231 3.20 -0.35 13.11
N PRO A 232 2.87 -0.78 14.34
CA PRO A 232 2.24 -2.10 14.57
C PRO A 232 0.83 -2.18 13.97
N SER A 233 0.13 -1.04 13.84
CA SER A 233 -1.20 -0.97 13.25
C SER A 233 -1.24 -1.42 11.78
N LEU A 234 -0.10 -1.37 11.08
CA LEU A 234 0.00 -1.73 9.67
C LEU A 234 -0.26 -3.23 9.43
N TYR A 235 0.15 -4.09 10.35
CA TYR A 235 0.04 -5.54 10.19
C TYR A 235 -1.37 -6.08 10.47
N SER A 236 -2.15 -5.36 11.30
CA SER A 236 -3.56 -5.68 11.61
C SER A 236 -4.56 -4.85 10.78
N ALA A 237 -4.08 -3.92 9.94
CA ALA A 237 -4.95 -3.08 9.13
C ALA A 237 -5.76 -3.88 8.10
N LYS A 238 -7.00 -3.44 7.83
CA LYS A 238 -7.90 -4.08 6.87
C LYS A 238 -7.36 -4.10 5.44
N GLN A 239 -6.57 -3.09 5.06
CA GLN A 239 -6.05 -2.88 3.70
C GLN A 239 -4.55 -3.16 3.57
N ARG A 240 -4.03 -4.00 4.47
CA ARG A 240 -2.63 -4.40 4.46
C ARG A 240 -2.25 -5.17 3.18
N ASP A 241 -3.19 -5.86 2.54
CA ASP A 241 -3.01 -6.56 1.27
C ASP A 241 -2.53 -5.61 0.16
N ARG A 242 -3.23 -4.47 0.00
CA ARG A 242 -2.84 -3.42 -0.96
C ARG A 242 -1.44 -2.89 -0.66
N PHE A 243 -1.16 -2.60 0.61
CA PHE A 243 0.15 -2.11 1.03
C PHE A 243 1.28 -3.10 0.79
N PHE A 244 1.12 -4.35 1.22
CA PHE A 244 2.18 -5.36 1.08
C PHE A 244 2.34 -5.80 -0.38
N GLY A 245 1.29 -5.72 -1.20
CA GLY A 245 1.38 -5.82 -2.65
C GLY A 245 2.30 -4.75 -3.25
N LEU A 246 2.06 -3.48 -2.89
CA LEU A 246 2.92 -2.36 -3.29
C LEU A 246 4.34 -2.48 -2.74
N LEU A 247 4.50 -2.86 -1.47
CA LEU A 247 5.82 -3.07 -0.85
C LEU A 247 6.61 -4.15 -1.58
N ASN A 248 5.96 -5.25 -1.96
CA ASN A 248 6.59 -6.31 -2.74
C ASN A 248 6.99 -5.81 -4.13
N LEU A 249 6.19 -4.95 -4.75
CA LEU A 249 6.54 -4.28 -6.01
C LEU A 249 7.73 -3.34 -5.85
N PHE A 250 7.77 -2.48 -4.83
CA PHE A 250 8.88 -1.56 -4.56
C PHE A 250 10.20 -2.29 -4.29
N LEU A 251 10.16 -3.29 -3.41
CA LEU A 251 11.33 -4.09 -3.10
C LEU A 251 11.71 -5.05 -4.24
N SER A 252 10.90 -5.10 -5.31
CA SER A 252 11.26 -5.81 -6.53
C SER A 252 12.17 -5.01 -7.48
N SER A 253 12.45 -3.73 -7.16
CA SER A 253 13.34 -2.90 -7.96
C SER A 253 14.76 -3.46 -8.01
N THR A 254 15.37 -3.42 -9.20
CA THR A 254 16.74 -3.91 -9.45
C THR A 254 17.82 -2.96 -8.94
N HIS A 255 17.48 -1.69 -8.71
CA HIS A 255 18.43 -0.64 -8.32
C HIS A 255 18.61 -0.52 -6.79
N LEU A 256 18.06 -1.47 -6.03
CA LEU A 256 18.16 -1.47 -4.58
C LEU A 256 19.50 -2.02 -4.08
N PRO A 257 20.23 -1.27 -3.24
CA PRO A 257 21.46 -1.77 -2.65
C PRO A 257 21.17 -2.84 -1.59
N ALA A 258 22.09 -3.79 -1.44
CA ALA A 258 21.92 -4.94 -0.55
C ALA A 258 21.68 -4.55 0.92
N TYR A 259 22.28 -3.46 1.41
CA TYR A 259 22.09 -3.01 2.80
C TYR A 259 20.64 -2.60 3.09
N MET A 260 19.97 -1.99 2.11
CA MET A 260 18.59 -1.54 2.25
C MET A 260 17.66 -2.73 2.29
N VAL A 261 17.85 -3.70 1.39
CA VAL A 261 17.08 -4.95 1.38
C VAL A 261 17.27 -5.72 2.69
N ALA A 262 18.49 -5.78 3.22
CA ALA A 262 18.76 -6.38 4.52
C ALA A 262 18.03 -5.65 5.66
N ALA A 263 17.98 -4.31 5.63
CA ALA A 263 17.24 -3.51 6.60
C ALA A 263 15.74 -3.86 6.59
N PHE A 264 15.12 -3.86 5.40
CA PHE A 264 13.72 -4.26 5.23
C PHE A 264 13.48 -5.69 5.70
N ALA A 265 14.32 -6.65 5.30
CA ALA A 265 14.20 -8.05 5.70
C ALA A 265 14.30 -8.24 7.22
N LYS A 266 15.26 -7.59 7.88
CA LYS A 266 15.43 -7.65 9.34
C LYS A 266 14.25 -6.99 10.07
N ARG A 267 13.82 -5.79 9.65
CA ARG A 267 12.67 -5.10 10.28
C ARG A 267 11.38 -5.90 10.13
N LEU A 268 11.09 -6.43 8.94
CA LEU A 268 9.94 -7.32 8.72
C LEU A 268 10.00 -8.56 9.61
N SER A 269 11.19 -9.15 9.78
CA SER A 269 11.38 -10.33 10.63
C SER A 269 11.20 -10.01 12.12
N ARG A 270 11.65 -8.85 12.60
CA ARG A 270 11.37 -8.36 13.96
C ARG A 270 9.89 -8.16 14.19
N ARG A 271 9.21 -7.48 13.27
CA ARG A 271 7.77 -7.22 13.35
C ARG A 271 6.95 -8.51 13.30
N ALA A 272 7.43 -9.54 12.62
CA ALA A 272 6.80 -10.86 12.61
C ALA A 272 6.70 -11.51 14.00
N LEU A 273 7.60 -11.19 14.95
CA LEU A 273 7.54 -11.76 16.31
C LEU A 273 6.29 -11.34 17.09
N THR A 274 5.80 -10.12 16.86
CA THR A 274 4.62 -9.56 17.54
C THR A 274 3.37 -9.57 16.66
N ALA A 275 3.50 -9.99 15.40
CA ALA A 275 2.41 -9.94 14.43
C ALA A 275 1.47 -11.14 14.52
N GLU A 276 0.28 -10.97 13.94
CA GLU A 276 -0.71 -12.03 13.80
C GLU A 276 -0.22 -13.14 12.84
N PRO A 277 -0.64 -14.42 12.99
CA PRO A 277 -0.28 -15.52 12.10
C PRO A 277 -0.61 -15.24 10.63
N GLY A 278 -1.73 -14.56 10.38
CA GLY A 278 -2.10 -14.14 9.03
C GLY A 278 -1.05 -13.24 8.39
N ALA A 279 -0.43 -12.34 9.18
CA ALA A 279 0.64 -11.49 8.70
C ALA A 279 1.96 -12.24 8.52
N ILE A 280 2.33 -13.07 9.50
CA ILE A 280 3.54 -13.89 9.47
C ILE A 280 3.57 -14.77 8.21
N LEU A 281 2.43 -15.35 7.83
CA LEU A 281 2.31 -16.25 6.67
C LEU A 281 2.68 -15.59 5.34
N PHE A 282 2.58 -14.26 5.21
CA PHE A 282 3.08 -13.55 4.02
C PHE A 282 4.47 -12.94 4.23
N ILE A 283 4.80 -12.49 5.45
CA ILE A 283 6.13 -11.91 5.76
C ILE A 283 7.23 -12.94 5.48
N LEU A 284 7.03 -14.21 5.87
CA LEU A 284 8.01 -15.27 5.67
C LEU A 284 8.36 -15.46 4.17
N PRO A 285 7.40 -15.73 3.25
CA PRO A 285 7.67 -15.76 1.81
C PRO A 285 8.28 -14.48 1.25
N MET A 286 7.86 -13.32 1.75
CA MET A 286 8.38 -12.03 1.29
C MET A 286 9.87 -11.89 1.62
N VAL A 287 10.26 -12.13 2.88
CA VAL A 287 11.66 -12.12 3.32
C VAL A 287 12.48 -13.16 2.55
N TYR A 288 11.92 -14.35 2.32
CA TYR A 288 12.56 -15.39 1.50
C TYR A 288 12.86 -14.90 0.07
N ASN A 289 11.89 -14.27 -0.59
CA ASN A 289 12.07 -13.70 -1.92
C ASN A 289 13.11 -12.56 -1.95
N LEU A 290 13.16 -11.73 -0.91
CA LEU A 290 14.17 -10.67 -0.79
C LEU A 290 15.59 -11.26 -0.70
N ILE A 291 15.78 -12.31 0.09
CA ILE A 291 17.07 -12.98 0.26
C ILE A 291 17.48 -13.73 -1.02
N LEU A 292 16.54 -14.38 -1.71
CA LEU A 292 16.82 -15.02 -3.00
C LEU A 292 17.25 -14.03 -4.08
N ARG A 293 16.64 -12.85 -4.10
CA ARG A 293 16.95 -11.79 -5.06
C ARG A 293 18.34 -11.19 -4.81
N HIS A 294 18.70 -10.96 -3.54
CA HIS A 294 19.97 -10.37 -3.14
C HIS A 294 20.82 -11.37 -2.38
N LYS A 295 21.69 -12.11 -3.08
CA LYS A 295 22.55 -13.16 -2.49
C LYS A 295 23.43 -12.67 -1.33
N GLU A 296 23.80 -11.39 -1.31
CA GLU A 296 24.51 -10.77 -0.19
C GLU A 296 23.73 -10.86 1.14
N CYS A 297 22.39 -10.91 1.09
CA CYS A 297 21.54 -11.10 2.27
C CYS A 297 21.50 -12.55 2.77
N LEU A 298 22.09 -13.52 2.06
CA LEU A 298 22.20 -14.90 2.53
C LEU A 298 23.01 -15.00 3.83
N GLN A 299 23.94 -14.06 4.04
CA GLN A 299 24.70 -13.93 5.29
C GLN A 299 23.83 -13.64 6.52
N LEU A 300 22.57 -13.25 6.32
CA LEU A 300 21.62 -13.06 7.42
C LEU A 300 21.10 -14.40 7.97
N ILE A 301 21.08 -15.45 7.12
CA ILE A 301 20.67 -16.81 7.49
C ILE A 301 21.89 -17.63 7.90
N HIS A 302 22.95 -17.60 7.08
CA HIS A 302 24.13 -18.43 7.27
C HIS A 302 25.41 -17.59 7.24
N ARG A 303 26.06 -17.47 8.40
CA ARG A 303 27.36 -16.82 8.55
C ARG A 303 28.44 -17.87 8.70
N THR A 304 29.16 -18.14 7.63
CA THR A 304 30.51 -18.71 7.76
C THR A 304 31.38 -17.57 8.27
N GLY A 305 32.08 -17.72 9.39
CA GLY A 305 32.91 -16.67 10.02
C GLY A 305 34.08 -16.13 9.18
N ALA A 306 34.03 -16.27 7.85
CA ALA A 306 34.99 -15.81 6.87
C ALA A 306 34.31 -14.81 5.93
N PHE A 307 34.72 -13.54 6.03
CA PHE A 307 34.51 -12.39 5.12
C PHE A 307 33.20 -12.31 4.31
N THR A 308 32.47 -11.20 4.46
CA THR A 308 31.29 -10.89 3.63
C THR A 308 31.67 -10.85 2.13
N ALA A 309 30.79 -11.26 1.22
CA ALA A 309 31.06 -11.21 -0.22
C ALA A 309 31.27 -9.75 -0.71
N ALA A 310 30.62 -8.79 -0.05
CA ALA A 310 30.90 -7.35 -0.17
C ALA A 310 32.31 -6.94 0.27
N GLU A 311 32.83 -7.44 1.40
CA GLU A 311 34.21 -7.18 1.83
C GLU A 311 35.24 -7.93 0.97
N GLN A 312 34.93 -9.13 0.49
CA GLN A 312 35.79 -9.84 -0.47
C GLN A 312 35.85 -9.13 -1.82
N ALA A 313 34.73 -8.53 -2.28
CA ALA A 313 34.69 -7.74 -3.51
C ALA A 313 35.39 -6.38 -3.35
N ALA A 314 35.29 -5.75 -2.18
CA ALA A 314 36.04 -4.53 -1.84
C ALA A 314 37.54 -4.82 -1.76
N LYS A 315 37.94 -5.90 -1.06
CA LYS A 315 39.33 -6.37 -1.01
C LYS A 315 39.87 -6.74 -2.38
N ARG A 316 39.13 -7.47 -3.23
CA ARG A 316 39.58 -7.78 -4.60
C ARG A 316 39.77 -6.52 -5.45
N ARG A 317 38.96 -5.47 -5.24
CA ARG A 317 39.15 -4.17 -5.91
C ARG A 317 40.37 -3.41 -5.41
N GLU A 318 40.67 -3.50 -4.10
CA GLU A 318 41.89 -2.96 -3.51
C GLU A 318 43.14 -3.73 -3.97
N GLU A 319 43.09 -5.07 -3.98
CA GLU A 319 44.14 -5.99 -4.44
C GLU A 319 44.48 -5.82 -5.93
N LEU A 320 43.48 -5.51 -6.78
CA LEU A 320 43.69 -5.19 -8.19
C LEU A 320 44.31 -3.80 -8.42
N SER A 321 44.33 -2.94 -7.40
CA SER A 321 44.78 -1.54 -7.50
C SER A 321 46.23 -1.31 -7.07
N SER A 322 46.86 -2.24 -6.36
CA SER A 322 48.21 -2.05 -5.81
C SER A 322 49.20 -3.07 -6.35
N SER A 323 50.13 -2.61 -7.19
CA SER A 323 51.30 -3.37 -7.60
C SER A 323 52.43 -3.28 -6.56
N THR A 324 52.79 -4.47 -6.06
CA THR A 324 54.11 -4.98 -5.68
C THR A 324 54.87 -4.39 -4.47
N ALA A 325 55.24 -5.31 -3.58
CA ALA A 325 56.36 -5.32 -2.63
C ALA A 325 56.12 -4.80 -1.19
N VAL A 326 54.88 -4.42 -0.86
CA VAL A 326 54.45 -4.18 0.54
C VAL A 326 53.67 -5.39 1.11
N ASP A 327 53.42 -6.39 0.25
CA ASP A 327 52.49 -7.49 0.49
C ASP A 327 52.98 -8.49 1.55
N ALA A 328 54.28 -8.65 1.76
CA ALA A 328 54.79 -9.57 2.79
C ALA A 328 54.61 -9.02 4.22
N ALA A 329 54.72 -7.71 4.40
CA ALA A 329 54.50 -7.03 5.69
C ALA A 329 53.02 -6.74 5.94
N ALA A 330 52.24 -6.45 4.88
CA ALA A 330 50.78 -6.34 4.97
C ALA A 330 50.09 -7.69 5.25
N ASN A 331 50.65 -8.80 4.78
CA ASN A 331 50.14 -10.15 5.07
C ASN A 331 50.30 -10.57 6.54
N GLN A 332 51.26 -10.01 7.26
CA GLN A 332 51.39 -10.24 8.71
C GLN A 332 50.37 -9.42 9.53
N LEU A 333 49.84 -8.32 8.97
CA LEU A 333 48.73 -7.56 9.55
C LEU A 333 47.35 -8.10 9.10
N SER A 334 47.26 -8.81 7.98
CA SER A 334 46.00 -9.29 7.38
C SER A 334 45.45 -10.59 7.99
N ASN A 335 46.28 -11.33 8.74
CA ASN A 335 45.83 -12.46 9.58
C ASN A 335 45.18 -12.02 10.90
N LYS A 336 45.04 -10.71 11.14
CA LYS A 336 44.01 -10.25 12.07
C LYS A 336 42.68 -10.40 11.33
N THR A 337 42.16 -11.62 11.36
CA THR A 337 40.76 -11.93 11.13
C THR A 337 39.98 -10.86 11.87
N LYS A 338 39.44 -9.86 11.17
CA LYS A 338 38.24 -9.19 11.67
C LYS A 338 37.15 -10.25 11.51
N GLU A 339 37.22 -11.25 12.39
CA GLU A 339 36.00 -11.86 12.90
C GLU A 339 35.12 -10.66 13.19
N ILE A 340 33.90 -10.65 12.66
CA ILE A 340 32.86 -9.86 13.31
C ILE A 340 32.70 -10.56 14.65
N ILE A 341 33.61 -10.24 15.58
CA ILE A 341 33.46 -10.49 17.00
C ILE A 341 32.20 -9.69 17.27
N LEU A 342 31.07 -10.38 17.35
CA LEU A 342 29.91 -9.85 18.06
C LEU A 342 30.51 -9.40 19.38
N LYS A 343 30.73 -8.08 19.56
CA LYS A 343 31.26 -7.55 20.82
C LYS A 343 30.33 -8.08 21.90
N ASP A 344 30.84 -9.02 22.70
CA ASP A 344 30.10 -9.70 23.77
C ASP A 344 28.84 -10.48 23.33
N GLY A 345 28.72 -10.86 22.05
CA GLY A 345 27.56 -11.61 21.53
C GLY A 345 26.32 -10.75 21.22
N HIS A 346 26.41 -9.42 21.31
CA HIS A 346 25.29 -8.54 21.01
C HIS A 346 25.06 -8.34 19.49
N ASP A 347 23.80 -8.37 19.08
CA ASP A 347 23.36 -8.05 17.73
C ASP A 347 23.63 -6.56 17.41
N PRO A 348 24.40 -6.22 16.36
CA PRO A 348 24.69 -4.83 16.00
C PRO A 348 23.51 -4.07 15.38
N PHE A 349 22.38 -4.73 15.10
CA PHE A 349 21.20 -4.10 14.51
C PHE A 349 20.53 -3.11 15.48
N VAL A 350 20.33 -1.88 15.01
CA VAL A 350 19.62 -0.83 15.76
C VAL A 350 18.16 -0.81 15.34
N ASN A 351 17.27 -1.28 16.22
CA ASN A 351 15.85 -1.45 15.91
C ASN A 351 15.11 -0.12 15.72
N ASP A 352 15.42 0.88 16.56
CA ASP A 352 14.70 2.15 16.62
C ASP A 352 15.15 3.17 15.55
N GLU A 353 16.19 2.83 14.78
CA GLU A 353 16.72 3.68 13.72
C GLU A 353 15.78 3.69 12.52
N LEU A 354 15.33 4.86 12.08
CA LEU A 354 14.38 5.00 10.96
C LEU A 354 15.08 5.13 9.60
N ASP A 355 16.41 5.25 9.59
CA ASP A 355 17.21 5.25 8.37
C ASP A 355 17.76 3.83 8.06
N PRO A 356 17.37 3.21 6.93
CA PRO A 356 17.87 1.88 6.57
C PRO A 356 19.39 1.83 6.38
N VAL A 357 20.05 2.96 6.11
CA VAL A 357 21.52 3.02 5.98
C VAL A 357 22.22 2.84 7.32
N LYS A 358 21.65 3.36 8.40
CA LYS A 358 22.29 3.44 9.74
C LYS A 358 21.95 2.26 10.66
N CYS A 359 20.97 1.44 10.30
CA CYS A 359 20.49 0.34 11.14
C CYS A 359 21.46 -0.87 11.25
N ASN A 360 22.57 -0.89 10.50
CA ASN A 360 23.58 -1.97 10.49
C ASN A 360 23.02 -3.37 10.15
N ALA A 361 21.95 -3.44 9.34
CA ALA A 361 21.25 -4.70 9.09
C ALA A 361 22.07 -5.80 8.38
N LEU A 362 23.09 -5.47 7.58
CA LEU A 362 23.95 -6.51 7.00
C LEU A 362 24.83 -7.20 8.05
N GLN A 363 25.07 -6.55 9.19
CA GLN A 363 25.93 -7.05 10.25
C GLN A 363 25.16 -7.89 11.29
N THR A 364 23.85 -8.09 11.13
CA THR A 364 23.01 -8.98 11.97
C THR A 364 22.69 -10.35 11.34
N SER A 365 22.21 -11.28 12.17
CA SER A 365 21.53 -12.52 11.76
C SER A 365 20.00 -12.40 11.92
N LEU A 366 19.24 -13.32 11.31
CA LEU A 366 17.77 -13.41 11.40
C LEU A 366 17.30 -14.49 12.39
N TRP A 367 17.62 -14.33 13.68
CA TRP A 367 17.16 -15.24 14.73
C TRP A 367 15.64 -15.24 14.93
N GLU A 368 14.98 -14.17 14.52
CA GLU A 368 13.53 -14.05 14.57
C GLU A 368 12.87 -15.18 13.77
N LEU A 369 13.33 -15.40 12.54
CA LEU A 369 12.82 -16.45 11.65
C LEU A 369 13.08 -17.85 12.22
N TYR A 370 14.24 -18.04 12.88
CA TYR A 370 14.55 -19.29 13.57
C TYR A 370 13.53 -19.58 14.67
N THR A 371 13.16 -18.56 15.45
CA THR A 371 12.19 -18.67 16.55
C THR A 371 10.79 -19.02 16.04
N MET A 372 10.39 -18.52 14.87
CA MET A 372 9.07 -18.80 14.26
C MET A 372 8.81 -20.28 13.95
N LYS A 373 9.86 -21.13 13.95
CA LYS A 373 9.71 -22.59 13.80
C LYS A 373 8.93 -23.23 14.94
N TYR A 374 8.96 -22.61 16.11
CA TYR A 374 8.28 -23.07 17.32
C TYR A 374 6.94 -22.34 17.55
N HIS A 375 6.41 -21.72 16.50
CA HIS A 375 5.13 -21.01 16.57
C HIS A 375 3.95 -21.98 16.75
N TYR A 376 2.95 -21.59 17.55
CA TYR A 376 1.79 -22.43 17.87
C TYR A 376 0.97 -22.85 16.63
N ASN A 377 0.90 -21.97 15.62
CA ASN A 377 0.25 -22.26 14.36
C ASN A 377 1.17 -23.12 13.46
N ALA A 378 0.71 -24.34 13.15
CA ALA A 378 1.47 -25.29 12.33
C ALA A 378 1.81 -24.78 10.92
N ASP A 379 0.91 -24.03 10.26
CA ASP A 379 1.15 -23.50 8.91
C ASP A 379 2.32 -22.49 8.94
N VAL A 380 2.42 -21.68 9.99
CA VAL A 380 3.54 -20.74 10.21
C VAL A 380 4.84 -21.50 10.45
N ALA A 381 4.84 -22.49 11.34
CA ALA A 381 6.02 -23.29 11.65
C ALA A 381 6.56 -24.02 10.40
N VAL A 382 5.68 -24.60 9.58
CA VAL A 382 6.05 -25.24 8.31
C VAL A 382 6.65 -24.23 7.34
N LYS A 383 6.05 -23.04 7.18
CA LYS A 383 6.64 -22.00 6.33
C LYS A 383 8.01 -21.54 6.85
N ALA A 384 8.20 -21.42 8.16
CA ALA A 384 9.49 -21.00 8.73
C ALA A 384 10.62 -22.02 8.47
N ARG A 385 10.29 -23.32 8.32
CA ARG A 385 11.29 -24.36 7.98
C ARG A 385 11.89 -24.23 6.59
N MET A 386 11.27 -23.47 5.67
CA MET A 386 11.84 -23.24 4.33
C MET A 386 13.20 -22.52 4.35
N PHE A 387 13.55 -21.88 5.48
CA PHE A 387 14.85 -21.24 5.67
C PHE A 387 15.94 -22.21 6.18
N GLU A 388 15.60 -23.43 6.62
CA GLU A 388 16.57 -24.49 6.94
C GLU A 388 16.86 -25.40 5.76
N GLU A 389 15.84 -25.63 4.93
CA GLU A 389 16.00 -26.37 3.68
C GLU A 389 16.92 -25.61 2.71
N GLN A 390 17.48 -26.34 1.75
CA GLN A 390 18.24 -25.69 0.67
C GLN A 390 17.35 -24.70 -0.07
N LEU A 391 17.78 -23.44 -0.13
CA LEU A 391 17.04 -22.37 -0.79
C LEU A 391 16.84 -22.74 -2.27
N ARG A 392 15.57 -22.80 -2.67
CA ARG A 392 15.18 -23.05 -4.06
C ARG A 392 15.46 -21.82 -4.90
N HIS A 393 15.76 -22.00 -6.19
CA HIS A 393 15.93 -20.89 -7.12
C HIS A 393 14.62 -20.19 -7.54
N GLN A 394 13.46 -20.76 -7.22
CA GLN A 394 12.16 -20.22 -7.59
C GLN A 394 11.59 -19.33 -6.49
N PHE A 395 11.07 -18.16 -6.89
CA PHE A 395 10.33 -17.27 -6.00
C PHE A 395 9.02 -17.89 -5.54
N VAL A 396 8.65 -17.62 -4.29
CA VAL A 396 7.37 -18.04 -3.71
C VAL A 396 6.32 -16.98 -4.05
N ASP A 397 5.15 -17.40 -4.53
CA ASP A 397 4.04 -16.48 -4.72
C ASP A 397 3.50 -16.00 -3.35
N VAL A 398 3.50 -14.68 -3.17
CA VAL A 398 3.11 -14.01 -1.92
C VAL A 398 1.63 -13.61 -1.94
N ASN A 399 1.03 -13.41 -3.12
CA ASN A 399 -0.30 -12.80 -3.27
C ASN A 399 -1.38 -13.59 -2.53
N MET A 400 -1.37 -14.92 -2.71
CA MET A 400 -2.31 -15.84 -2.04
C MET A 400 -2.21 -15.81 -0.50
N SER A 401 -1.06 -15.36 0.05
CA SER A 401 -0.86 -15.31 1.50
C SER A 401 -1.25 -13.97 2.12
N MET A 402 -1.39 -12.89 1.33
CA MET A 402 -1.69 -11.54 1.84
C MET A 402 -3.14 -11.42 2.36
N GLU A 403 -4.08 -12.13 1.74
CA GLU A 403 -5.51 -12.09 2.09
C GLU A 403 -5.88 -12.92 3.34
N ILE A 404 -4.91 -13.63 3.93
CA ILE A 404 -5.17 -14.57 5.03
C ILE A 404 -5.48 -13.81 6.33
N THR A 405 -6.76 -13.72 6.68
CA THR A 405 -7.22 -13.18 7.97
C THR A 405 -7.37 -14.27 9.04
N TYR A 406 -7.42 -13.90 10.32
CA TYR A 406 -7.75 -14.84 11.41
C TYR A 406 -9.06 -15.59 11.16
N LYS A 407 -10.08 -14.88 10.64
CA LYS A 407 -11.36 -15.49 10.27
C LYS A 407 -11.16 -16.59 9.24
N SER A 408 -10.41 -16.29 8.17
CA SER A 408 -10.08 -17.29 7.13
C SER A 408 -9.32 -18.50 7.70
N LEU A 409 -8.34 -18.26 8.59
CA LEU A 409 -7.60 -19.33 9.26
C LEU A 409 -8.51 -20.23 10.11
N PHE A 410 -9.42 -19.64 10.87
CA PHE A 410 -10.36 -20.36 11.71
C PHE A 410 -11.38 -21.14 10.88
N ASP A 411 -11.98 -20.50 9.87
CA ASP A 411 -12.91 -21.14 8.95
C ASP A 411 -12.26 -22.31 8.19
N LYS A 412 -10.97 -22.18 7.84
CA LYS A 412 -10.17 -23.26 7.23
C LYS A 412 -10.00 -24.43 8.19
N GLN A 413 -9.77 -24.19 9.48
CA GLN A 413 -9.66 -25.27 10.46
C GLN A 413 -11.01 -25.94 10.75
N LEU A 414 -12.11 -25.19 10.83
CA LEU A 414 -13.46 -25.78 10.99
C LEU A 414 -13.85 -26.68 9.81
N LYS A 415 -13.44 -26.33 8.59
CA LYS A 415 -13.70 -27.12 7.38
C LYS A 415 -12.76 -28.31 7.23
N ARG A 416 -11.70 -28.40 8.03
CA ARG A 416 -10.71 -29.48 7.92
C ARG A 416 -11.39 -30.79 8.31
N LYS A 417 -11.43 -31.73 7.38
CA LYS A 417 -11.91 -33.09 7.69
C LYS A 417 -10.95 -33.72 8.71
N GLU A 418 -11.52 -34.19 9.81
CA GLU A 418 -10.79 -34.96 10.82
C GLU A 418 -10.16 -36.18 10.15
N LYS A 419 -8.84 -36.28 10.23
CA LYS A 419 -8.10 -37.46 9.77
C LYS A 419 -7.90 -38.38 10.96
N GLY A 420 -8.87 -39.24 11.22
CA GLY A 420 -8.81 -40.26 12.27
C GLY A 420 -9.09 -39.73 13.68
N ASN A 421 -8.82 -40.57 14.68
CA ASN A 421 -9.10 -40.28 16.08
C ASN A 421 -8.14 -39.22 16.63
N VAL A 422 -8.67 -38.25 17.37
CA VAL A 422 -7.87 -37.24 18.07
C VAL A 422 -7.18 -37.90 19.27
N SER A 423 -5.86 -37.71 19.40
CA SER A 423 -5.11 -38.21 20.54
C SER A 423 -5.51 -37.48 21.82
N LEU A 424 -5.81 -38.23 22.88
CA LEU A 424 -6.07 -37.69 24.21
C LEU A 424 -4.81 -37.75 25.06
N ALA A 425 -4.70 -36.83 26.04
CA ALA A 425 -3.64 -36.89 27.03
C ALA A 425 -3.81 -38.15 27.90
N TYR A 426 -2.73 -38.94 28.05
CA TYR A 426 -2.75 -40.15 28.86
C TYR A 426 -2.89 -39.85 30.36
N GLN A 427 -2.20 -38.82 30.84
CA GLN A 427 -2.25 -38.38 32.23
C GLN A 427 -3.34 -37.31 32.40
N THR A 428 -4.28 -37.55 33.32
CA THR A 428 -5.35 -36.59 33.62
C THR A 428 -4.83 -35.51 34.57
N CYS A 429 -5.12 -34.24 34.27
CA CYS A 429 -4.73 -33.13 35.13
C CYS A 429 -5.81 -32.92 36.21
N ASN A 430 -5.65 -33.57 37.36
CA ASN A 430 -6.63 -33.51 38.46
C ASN A 430 -6.51 -32.21 39.29
N ALA A 431 -5.35 -31.55 39.26
CA ALA A 431 -5.03 -30.37 40.08
C ALA A 431 -5.64 -29.03 39.60
N LEU A 432 -6.15 -28.97 38.36
CA LEU A 432 -6.52 -27.71 37.71
C LEU A 432 -7.75 -27.02 38.34
N PHE A 433 -8.60 -27.78 39.05
CA PHE A 433 -9.81 -27.28 39.72
C PHE A 433 -9.85 -27.60 41.23
N LEU A 434 -8.78 -28.16 41.80
CA LEU A 434 -8.74 -28.59 43.21
C LEU A 434 -8.61 -27.44 44.22
N ASN A 435 -8.26 -26.22 43.79
CA ASN A 435 -8.11 -25.04 44.67
C ASN A 435 -9.44 -24.42 45.17
N GLY A 436 -10.58 -25.12 45.02
CA GLY A 436 -11.90 -24.61 45.46
C GLY A 436 -12.85 -25.65 46.04
N VAL A 437 -12.43 -26.92 46.15
CA VAL A 437 -13.23 -27.95 46.84
C VAL A 437 -12.53 -28.25 48.14
N ASN A 438 -13.17 -27.85 49.23
CA ASN A 438 -12.73 -28.05 50.60
C ASN A 438 -12.13 -29.44 50.81
N GLY A 439 -11.04 -29.47 51.57
CA GLY A 439 -10.37 -30.70 51.95
C GLY A 439 -11.35 -31.72 52.49
N ASP A 440 -11.37 -32.86 51.82
CA ASP A 440 -11.21 -34.15 52.46
C ASP A 440 -10.99 -35.19 51.36
N GLU A 441 -10.05 -36.09 51.62
CA GLU A 441 -9.77 -37.33 50.88
C GLU A 441 -9.15 -37.21 49.48
N CYS A 442 -7.81 -37.25 49.42
CA CYS A 442 -7.12 -38.00 48.36
C CYS A 442 -5.80 -38.55 48.93
N GLU A 443 -5.86 -39.83 49.32
CA GLU A 443 -4.69 -40.64 49.65
C GLU A 443 -3.72 -40.76 48.46
N SER A 444 -2.45 -40.74 48.82
CA SER A 444 -1.25 -41.16 48.08
C SER A 444 -1.46 -41.91 46.76
N MET A 445 -1.04 -41.27 45.66
CA MET A 445 -0.17 -41.91 44.68
C MET A 445 0.87 -40.89 44.22
N ASP A 446 2.08 -41.07 44.72
CA ASP A 446 3.32 -40.45 44.25
C ASP A 446 3.56 -40.82 42.79
N GLU A 447 3.04 -40.04 41.87
CA GLU A 447 3.76 -39.77 40.63
C GLU A 447 3.95 -38.26 40.55
N LYS A 448 5.21 -37.84 40.61
CA LYS A 448 5.64 -36.47 40.34
C LYS A 448 5.01 -36.04 39.02
N SER A 449 3.87 -35.37 39.11
CA SER A 449 3.17 -34.81 37.97
C SER A 449 4.16 -33.90 37.28
N VAL A 450 4.54 -34.24 36.05
CA VAL A 450 5.43 -33.43 35.21
C VAL A 450 4.89 -32.00 35.11
N PHE A 451 3.57 -31.83 35.21
CA PHE A 451 2.91 -30.53 35.24
C PHE A 451 3.17 -29.71 36.52
N ALA A 452 3.40 -30.33 37.67
CA ALA A 452 3.75 -29.60 38.89
C ALA A 452 5.14 -28.92 38.77
N GLN A 453 6.05 -29.51 37.99
CA GLN A 453 7.38 -28.94 37.72
C GLN A 453 7.40 -27.88 36.62
N VAL A 454 6.37 -27.84 35.75
CA VAL A 454 6.31 -26.88 34.62
C VAL A 454 5.80 -25.50 35.06
N PHE A 455 5.17 -25.39 36.23
CA PHE A 455 4.62 -24.13 36.75
C PHE A 455 5.38 -23.54 37.94
N GLU A 456 6.58 -24.04 38.27
CA GLU A 456 7.52 -23.34 39.14
C GLU A 456 8.39 -22.39 38.29
N LEU A 457 7.94 -21.13 38.15
CA LEU A 457 8.73 -20.00 37.69
C LEU A 457 8.54 -18.81 38.63
#